data_AF-A0A090WH87-F1
#
_entry.id   AF-A0A090WH87-F1
#
_cell.length_a   1.000
_cell.length_b   1.000
_cell.length_c   1.000
_cell.angle_alpha   90.00
_cell.angle_beta   90.00
_cell.angle_gamma   90.00
#
_symmetry.space_group_name_H-M   'P 1'
#
loop_
_entity.id
_entity.type
_entity.pdbx_description
1 polymer ?
#
loop_
_entity_poly.entity_id
_entity_poly.type
_entity_poly.pdbx_seq_one_letter_code
_entity_poly.pdbx_strand_id
1 'polypeptide(L)' 'MANSIKSKIELNVELDENRVPEKLFWTAEDGGITNAEAKAMMLSVWDDKAKEMLRIDLWTKDMPVDDMKIFFIKP' A
#
# COMPACT_ATOMS: atom_id res chain seq x y z
N MET A 1 28.56 -10.01 -15.77
CA MET A 1 27.54 -8.96 -15.55
C MET A 1 26.37 -9.63 -14.88
N ALA A 2 25.92 -9.15 -13.72
CA ALA A 2 24.76 -9.73 -13.04
C ALA A 2 23.51 -9.42 -13.88
N ASN A 3 22.67 -10.43 -14.13
CA ASN A 3 21.35 -10.20 -14.72
C ASN A 3 20.51 -9.39 -13.74
N SER A 4 20.11 -8.18 -14.13
CA SER A 4 19.17 -7.37 -13.36
C SER A 4 17.76 -7.93 -13.55
N ILE A 5 17.11 -8.31 -12.45
CA ILE A 5 15.69 -8.69 -12.45
C ILE A 5 14.89 -7.43 -12.15
N LYS A 6 13.94 -7.12 -13.02
CA LYS A 6 12.99 -6.03 -12.82
C LYS A 6 11.67 -6.63 -12.39
N SER A 7 11.16 -6.20 -11.24
CA SER A 7 9.83 -6.54 -10.77
C SER A 7 8.98 -5.28 -10.63
N LYS A 8 7.67 -5.42 -10.76
CA LYS A 8 6.70 -4.33 -10.65
C LYS A 8 5.78 -4.57 -9.46
N ILE A 9 5.59 -3.51 -8.68
CA ILE A 9 4.55 -3.42 -7.65
C ILE A 9 3.58 -2.32 -8.09
N GLU A 10 2.28 -2.62 -8.11
CA GLU A 10 1.23 -1.68 -8.45
C GLU A 10 0.25 -1.53 -7.29
N LEU A 11 -0.08 -0.29 -6.95
CA LEU A 11 -1.06 0.06 -5.92
C LEU A 11 -2.20 0.83 -6.61
N ASN A 12 -3.41 0.27 -6.57
CA ASN A 12 -4.61 0.89 -7.13
C ASN A 12 -5.53 1.32 -6.00
N VAL A 13 -5.98 2.57 -6.05
CA VAL A 13 -6.86 3.18 -5.05
C VAL A 13 -8.13 3.64 -5.76
N GLU A 14 -9.25 2.99 -5.46
CA GLU A 14 -10.57 3.47 -5.89
C GLU A 14 -11.05 4.53 -4.90
N LEU A 15 -11.43 5.70 -5.42
CA LEU A 15 -11.91 6.83 -4.64
C LEU A 15 -13.39 7.10 -4.93
N ASP A 16 -14.12 7.60 -3.93
CA ASP A 16 -15.47 8.12 -4.11
C ASP A 16 -15.48 9.53 -4.75
N GLU A 17 -16.68 10.11 -4.93
CA GLU A 17 -16.87 11.46 -5.46
C GLU A 17 -16.19 12.57 -4.62
N ASN A 18 -15.95 12.32 -3.33
CA ASN A 18 -15.29 13.22 -2.39
C ASN A 18 -13.77 12.94 -2.27
N ARG A 19 -13.23 12.04 -3.11
CA ARG A 19 -11.84 11.58 -3.10
C ARG A 19 -11.43 10.79 -1.85
N VAL A 20 -12.39 10.11 -1.21
CA VAL A 20 -12.15 9.21 -0.08
C VAL A 20 -11.87 7.79 -0.61
N PRO A 21 -10.81 7.10 -0.15
CA PRO A 21 -10.55 5.71 -0.51
C PRO A 21 -11.67 4.74 -0.11
N GLU A 22 -12.22 4.04 -1.10
CA GLU A 22 -13.22 2.97 -0.89
C GLU A 22 -12.59 1.59 -0.98
N LYS A 23 -11.74 1.34 -1.99
CA LYS A 23 -11.09 0.04 -2.19
C LYS A 23 -9.61 0.22 -2.52
N LEU A 24 -8.81 -0.71 -2.03
CA LEU A 24 -7.38 -0.80 -2.30
C LEU A 24 -7.11 -2.13 -2.98
N PHE A 25 -6.36 -2.12 -4.07
CA PHE A 25 -5.88 -3.31 -4.74
C PHE A 25 -4.39 -3.23 -4.96
N TRP A 26 -3.72 -4.36 -4.94
CA TRP A 26 -2.30 -4.40 -5.24
C TRP A 26 -1.86 -5.66 -5.98
N THR A 27 -0.78 -5.49 -6.72
CA THR A 27 -0.13 -6.54 -7.50
C THR A 27 1.37 -6.50 -7.19
N ALA A 28 1.97 -7.66 -6.99
CA ALA A 28 3.41 -7.86 -6.86
C ALA A 28 3.80 -9.12 -7.64
N GLU A 29 4.35 -8.92 -8.84
CA GLU A 29 4.62 -10.00 -9.80
C GLU A 29 5.56 -11.07 -9.24
N ASP A 30 6.66 -10.66 -8.59
CA ASP A 30 7.63 -11.59 -7.99
C ASP A 30 7.08 -12.29 -6.74
N GLY A 31 6.08 -11.68 -6.09
CA GLY A 31 5.37 -12.27 -4.94
C GLY A 31 4.26 -13.24 -5.35
N GLY A 32 3.95 -13.35 -6.64
CA GLY A 32 2.81 -14.14 -7.13
C GLY A 32 1.45 -13.55 -6.76
N ILE A 33 1.38 -12.24 -6.49
CA ILE A 33 0.16 -11.55 -6.05
C ILE A 33 -0.38 -10.72 -7.20
N THR A 34 -1.63 -10.98 -7.57
CA THR A 34 -2.29 -10.30 -8.70
C THR A 34 -3.62 -9.73 -8.26
N ASN A 35 -3.75 -8.40 -8.33
CA ASN A 35 -4.98 -7.64 -8.05
C ASN A 35 -5.68 -8.05 -6.74
N ALA A 36 -4.89 -8.26 -5.67
CA ALA A 36 -5.42 -8.64 -4.37
C ALA A 36 -6.04 -7.43 -3.67
N GLU A 37 -7.23 -7.61 -3.11
CA GLU A 37 -7.88 -6.57 -2.31
C GLU A 37 -7.17 -6.41 -0.96
N ALA A 38 -7.02 -5.16 -0.52
CA ALA A 38 -6.52 -4.79 0.79
C ALA A 38 -7.50 -3.84 1.49
N LYS A 39 -7.59 -3.94 2.83
CA LYS A 39 -8.35 -2.98 3.66
C LYS A 39 -7.49 -1.83 4.17
N ALA A 40 -6.18 -2.01 4.23
CA ALA A 40 -5.22 -0.97 4.56
C ALA A 40 -3.88 -1.24 3.87
N MET A 41 -3.14 -0.18 3.58
CA MET A 41 -1.78 -0.23 3.04
C MET A 41 -0.94 0.86 3.69
N MET A 42 0.30 0.51 4.06
CA MET A 42 1.30 1.47 4.52
C MET A 42 2.50 1.37 3.59
N LEU A 43 2.84 2.47 2.91
CA LEU A 43 4.03 2.57 2.08
C LEU A 43 4.94 3.64 2.65
N SER A 44 6.21 3.30 2.85
CA SER A 44 7.26 4.24 3.24
C SER A 44 8.40 4.19 2.22
N VAL A 45 8.79 5.35 1.71
CA VAL A 45 9.86 5.50 0.72
C VAL A 45 10.93 6.42 1.30
N TRP A 46 12.17 5.98 1.29
CA TRP A 46 13.31 6.82 1.66
C TRP A 46 13.73 7.68 0.47
N ASP A 47 13.68 9.00 0.62
CA ASP A 47 14.29 9.93 -0.33
C ASP A 47 15.69 10.29 0.15
N ASP A 48 16.70 9.73 -0.51
CA ASP A 48 18.09 9.98 -0.15
C ASP A 48 18.56 11.42 -0.42
N LYS A 49 17.91 12.14 -1.34
CA LYS A 49 18.29 13.53 -1.67
C LYS A 49 17.75 14.49 -0.62
N ALA A 50 16.47 14.34 -0.26
CA ALA A 50 15.82 15.15 0.76
C ALA A 50 16.17 14.69 2.19
N LYS A 51 16.72 13.48 2.33
CA LYS A 51 17.06 12.84 3.62
C LYS A 51 15.84 12.72 4.53
N GLU A 52 14.70 12.33 3.96
CA GLU A 52 13.44 12.18 4.65
C GLU A 52 12.67 10.91 4.23
N MET A 53 11.69 10.53 5.04
CA MET A 53 10.75 9.46 4.71
C MET A 53 9.47 10.05 4.15
N LEU A 54 9.12 9.63 2.93
CA LEU A 54 7.81 9.85 2.35
C LEU A 54 6.90 8.70 2.76
N ARG A 55 5.74 9.00 3.33
CA ARG A 55 4.80 7.98 3.81
C ARG A 55 3.42 8.19 3.19
N ILE A 56 2.81 7.10 2.77
CA ILE A 56 1.43 7.03 2.34
C ILE A 56 0.74 5.99 3.22
N ASP A 57 -0.21 6.44 4.03
CA ASP A 57 -1.11 5.60 4.79
C ASP A 57 -2.50 5.64 4.15
N LEU A 58 -2.99 4.48 3.74
CA LEU A 58 -4.32 4.33 3.17
C LEU A 58 -5.08 3.29 3.97
N TRP A 59 -6.32 3.61 4.35
CA TRP A 59 -7.26 2.66 4.92
C TRP A 59 -8.63 2.91 4.29
N THR A 60 -9.37 1.83 4.05
CA THR A 60 -10.75 1.95 3.56
C THR A 60 -11.69 2.29 4.71
N LYS A 61 -12.80 2.97 4.38
CA LYS A 61 -13.81 3.38 5.37
C LYS A 61 -14.47 2.20 6.10
N ASP A 62 -14.50 1.04 5.46
CA ASP A 62 -15.15 -0.18 5.96
C ASP A 62 -14.25 -0.99 6.91
N MET A 63 -13.02 -0.57 7.18
CA MET A 63 -12.15 -1.26 8.13
C MET A 63 -12.73 -1.12 9.55
N PRO A 64 -13.16 -2.21 10.21
CA PRO A 64 -13.66 -2.15 11.58
C PRO A 64 -12.61 -1.56 12.52
N VAL A 65 -13.06 -0.80 13.52
CA VAL A 65 -12.16 -0.14 14.50
C VAL A 65 -11.23 -1.14 15.19
N ASP A 66 -11.67 -2.38 15.37
CA ASP A 66 -10.84 -3.43 15.98
C ASP A 66 -9.73 -3.95 15.06
N ASP A 67 -9.97 -4.01 13.74
CA ASP A 67 -8.94 -4.34 12.76
C ASP A 67 -7.92 -3.20 12.61
N MET A 68 -8.37 -1.94 12.71
CA MET A 68 -7.48 -0.77 12.75
C MET A 68 -6.50 -0.85 13.93
N LYS A 69 -6.95 -1.28 15.11
CA LYS A 69 -6.06 -1.44 16.28
C LYS A 69 -4.99 -2.50 16.04
N ILE A 70 -5.31 -3.60 15.35
CA ILE A 70 -4.33 -4.64 15.03
C ILE A 70 -3.26 -4.10 14.07
N PHE A 71 -3.66 -3.32 13.07
CA PHE A 71 -2.75 -2.74 12.06
C PHE A 71 -1.74 -1.74 12.65
N PHE A 72 -2.11 -0.99 13.70
CA PHE A 72 -1.22 0.00 14.32
C PHE A 72 -0.45 -0.51 15.56
N ILE A 73 -0.90 -1.58 16.23
CA ILE A 73 -0.29 -2.05 17.49
C ILE A 73 0.72 -3.17 17.28
N LYS A 74 0.66 -3.93 16.17
CA LYS A 74 1.70 -4.89 15.83
C LYS A 74 2.60 -4.37 14.69
N PRO A 75 3.87 -4.01 15.00
CA PRO A 75 4.86 -3.62 14.00
C PRO A 75 5.34 -4.82 13.16
#